data_AF-A0A1G9ZIJ1-F1
#
_entry.id   AF-A0A1G9ZIJ1-F1
#
_cell.length_a   1.000
_cell.length_b   1.000
_cell.length_c   1.000
_cell.angle_alpha   90.00
_cell.angle_beta   90.00
_cell.angle_gamma   90.00
#
_symmetry.space_group_name_H-M   'P 1'
#
loop_
_entity.id
_entity.type
_entity.pdbx_description
1 polymer ?
#
loop_
_entity_poly.entity_id
_entity_poly.type
_entity_poly.pdbx_seq_one_letter_code
_entity_poly.pdbx_strand_id
1 'polypeptide(L)' 'MSTSTSTVTEEQKPEVEQIEIWKCKETDCKAWVRKEFVTEALPTCPLCKNPMVRSYKHVPVTAKKGNKKFLVGKKRF' A
#
# COMPACT_ATOMS: atom_id res chain seq x y z
N MET A 1 37.76 21.95 -14.06
CA MET A 1 37.05 20.75 -14.52
C MET A 1 37.20 19.67 -13.46
N SER A 2 36.09 19.00 -13.14
CA SER A 2 35.98 17.75 -12.39
C SER A 2 36.48 17.73 -10.94
N THR A 3 35.53 17.70 -10.00
CA THR A 3 35.20 16.55 -9.12
C THR A 3 33.99 16.95 -8.29
N SER A 4 32.85 16.29 -8.49
CA SER A 4 32.39 15.17 -7.64
C SER A 4 32.01 15.63 -6.25
N THR A 5 30.71 15.64 -5.97
CA THR A 5 30.04 15.03 -4.80
C THR A 5 28.66 15.70 -4.67
N SER A 6 27.70 15.20 -5.46
CA SER A 6 26.29 15.36 -5.10
C SER A 6 25.97 14.21 -4.16
N THR A 7 26.18 14.45 -2.86
CA THR A 7 25.64 13.65 -1.78
C THR A 7 24.12 13.64 -1.93
N VAL A 8 23.58 12.62 -2.60
CA VAL A 8 22.16 12.29 -2.48
C VAL A 8 22.03 11.61 -1.12
N THR A 9 21.53 12.39 -0.17
CA THR A 9 21.09 11.97 1.15
C THR A 9 20.29 10.68 1.04
N GLU A 10 20.78 9.64 1.71
CA GLU A 10 20.10 8.39 2.01
C GLU A 10 18.94 8.69 2.98
N GLU A 11 17.88 9.30 2.45
CA GLU A 11 16.57 9.30 3.08
C GLU A 11 16.06 7.86 2.92
N GLN A 12 15.89 7.13 4.03
CA GLN A 12 15.29 5.81 4.04
C GLN A 12 13.86 5.90 3.46
N LYS A 13 13.77 5.86 2.14
CA LYS A 13 12.50 5.94 1.43
C LYS A 13 11.76 4.65 1.78
N PRO A 14 10.53 4.72 2.31
CA PRO A 14 9.72 3.51 2.40
C PRO A 14 9.67 2.93 0.99
N GLU A 15 10.07 1.67 0.82
CA GLU A 15 9.99 0.95 -0.45
C GLU A 15 8.54 1.10 -0.95
N VAL A 16 8.32 1.93 -1.98
CA VAL A 16 6.97 2.19 -2.50
C VAL A 16 6.79 1.35 -3.75
N GLU A 17 5.89 0.39 -3.69
CA GLU A 17 5.61 -0.51 -4.80
C GLU A 17 4.47 0.05 -5.65
N GLN A 18 4.65 0.03 -6.97
CA GLN A 18 3.61 0.40 -7.91
C GLN A 18 2.70 -0.82 -8.12
N ILE A 19 1.49 -0.76 -7.57
CA ILE A 19 0.51 -1.84 -7.70
C ILE A 19 -0.64 -1.43 -8.63
N GLU A 20 -1.20 -2.41 -9.32
CA GLU A 20 -2.39 -2.24 -10.13
C GLU A 20 -3.63 -2.31 -9.22
N ILE A 21 -4.49 -1.30 -9.32
CA ILE A 21 -5.65 -1.11 -8.46
C ILE A 21 -6.91 -0.90 -9.28
N TRP A 22 -8.03 -1.21 -8.65
CA TRP A 22 -9.35 -0.78 -9.07
C TRP A 22 -9.72 0.45 -8.25
N LYS A 23 -9.92 1.59 -8.92
CA LYS A 23 -10.34 2.85 -8.30
C LYS A 23 -11.81 3.08 -8.59
N CYS A 24 -12.59 3.53 -7.61
CA CYS A 24 -13.98 3.91 -7.88
C CYS A 24 -14.04 5.06 -8.90
N LYS A 25 -15.01 5.01 -9.83
CA LYS A 25 -15.21 6.07 -10.83
C LYS A 25 -15.79 7.35 -10.23
N GLU A 26 -16.51 7.22 -9.12
CA GLU A 26 -17.18 8.33 -8.44
C GLU A 26 -16.16 9.23 -7.71
N THR A 27 -16.35 10.54 -7.81
CA THR A 27 -15.48 11.54 -7.18
C THR A 27 -15.61 11.59 -5.66
N ASP A 28 -16.81 11.31 -5.16
CA ASP A 28 -17.13 11.29 -3.72
C ASP A 28 -16.61 10.02 -3.03
N CYS A 29 -16.38 8.95 -3.80
CA CYS A 29 -15.86 7.68 -3.29
C CYS A 29 -14.37 7.50 -3.59
N LYS A 30 -13.52 7.70 -2.58
CA LYS A 30 -12.06 7.50 -2.68
C LYS A 30 -11.62 6.05 -2.47
N ALA A 31 -12.55 5.10 -2.59
CA ALA A 31 -12.26 3.68 -2.44
C ALA A 31 -11.40 3.16 -3.58
N TRP A 32 -10.45 2.31 -3.23
CA TRP A 32 -9.69 1.54 -4.18
C TRP A 32 -9.38 0.16 -3.60
N VAL A 33 -9.28 -0.83 -4.48
CA VAL A 33 -9.01 -2.22 -4.14
C VAL A 33 -7.82 -2.69 -4.98
N ARG A 34 -6.96 -3.56 -4.44
CA ARG A 34 -5.87 -4.11 -5.24
C ARG A 34 -6.41 -5.10 -6.26
N LYS A 35 -5.78 -5.17 -7.43
CA LYS A 35 -6.18 -6.11 -8.48
C LYS A 35 -6.09 -7.57 -8.03
N GLU A 36 -5.15 -7.92 -7.15
CA GLU A 36 -5.01 -9.29 -6.63
C GLU A 36 -6.24 -9.78 -5.84
N PHE A 37 -7.02 -8.85 -5.27
CA PHE A 37 -8.22 -9.19 -4.48
C PHE A 37 -9.50 -9.20 -5.33
N VAL A 38 -9.41 -8.93 -6.62
CA VAL A 38 -10.55 -8.91 -7.53
C VAL A 38 -10.42 -10.05 -8.53
N THR A 39 -11.34 -11.00 -8.46
CA THR A 39 -11.45 -12.12 -9.42
C THR A 39 -12.30 -11.78 -10.64
N GLU A 40 -13.14 -10.75 -10.54
CA GLU A 40 -14.04 -10.33 -11.63
C GLU A 40 -13.36 -9.39 -12.63
N ALA A 41 -13.78 -9.47 -13.90
CA ALA A 41 -13.22 -8.62 -14.95
C ALA A 41 -13.55 -7.12 -14.77
N LEU A 42 -14.71 -6.83 -14.16
CA LEU A 42 -15.25 -5.49 -13.90
C LEU A 42 -15.86 -5.46 -12.48
N PRO A 43 -15.07 -5.18 -11.44
CA PRO A 43 -15.59 -5.13 -10.09
C PRO A 43 -16.47 -3.92 -9.84
N THR A 44 -17.39 -4.12 -8.91
CA THR A 44 -18.22 -3.06 -8.34
C THR A 44 -17.61 -2.58 -7.02
N CYS A 45 -17.70 -1.28 -6.73
CA CYS A 45 -17.17 -0.72 -5.49
C CYS A 45 -17.95 -1.26 -4.27
N PRO A 46 -17.29 -1.77 -3.22
CA PRO A 46 -17.97 -2.31 -2.04
C PRO A 46 -18.63 -1.22 -1.17
N LEU A 47 -18.25 0.05 -1.33
CA LEU A 47 -18.80 1.15 -0.52
C LEU A 47 -20.05 1.78 -1.17
N CYS A 48 -19.96 2.13 -2.46
CA CYS A 48 -21.03 2.86 -3.15
C CYS A 48 -21.69 2.09 -4.29
N LYS A 49 -21.27 0.85 -4.54
CA LYS A 49 -21.81 -0.02 -5.61
C LYS A 49 -21.67 0.55 -7.03
N ASN A 50 -20.82 1.55 -7.21
CA ASN A 50 -20.50 2.11 -8.51
C ASN A 50 -19.44 1.28 -9.25
N PRO A 51 -19.39 1.35 -10.59
CA PRO A 51 -18.36 0.67 -11.37
C PRO A 51 -16.97 1.23 -11.04
N MET A 52 -15.98 0.33 -10.96
CA MET A 52 -14.58 0.71 -10.76
C MET A 52 -13.81 0.72 -12.07
N VAL A 53 -12.70 1.47 -12.10
CA VAL A 53 -11.79 1.62 -13.25
C VAL A 53 -10.38 1.17 -12.88
N ARG A 54 -9.66 0.58 -13.83
CA ARG A 54 -8.26 0.17 -13.61
C ARG A 54 -7.37 1.39 -13.53
N SER A 55 -6.49 1.42 -12.54
CA SER A 55 -5.50 2.48 -12.32
C SER A 55 -4.26 1.92 -11.63
N TYR A 56 -3.23 2.73 -11.48
CA TYR A 56 -2.01 2.37 -10.76
C TYR A 56 -1.83 3.28 -9.55
N LYS A 57 -1.35 2.72 -8.44
CA LYS A 57 -1.08 3.48 -7.22
C LYS A 57 0.21 3.00 -6.56
N HIS A 58 1.02 3.96 -6.15
CA HIS A 58 2.20 3.71 -5.33
C HIS A 58 1.78 3.53 -3.88
N VAL A 59 2.03 2.35 -3.32
CA VAL A 59 1.66 2.00 -1.95
C VAL A 59 2.94 1.64 -1.18
N PRO A 60 3.15 2.17 0.04
CA PRO A 60 4.30 1.82 0.84
C PRO A 60 4.23 0.33 1.22
N VAL A 61 5.32 -0.39 1.01
CA VAL A 61 5.46 -1.78 1.42
C VAL A 61 5.75 -1.80 2.91
N THR A 62 4.79 -2.28 3.71
CA THR A 62 5.02 -2.45 5.15
C THR A 62 5.97 -3.63 5.37
N ALA A 63 7.22 -3.34 5.71
CA ALA A 63 8.14 -4.35 6.22
C ALA A 63 7.55 -4.98 7.49
N LYS A 64 7.38 -6.31 7.50
CA LYS A 64 6.91 -7.06 8.67
C LYS A 64 7.95 -6.99 9.78
N LYS A 65 7.94 -5.94 10.62
CA LYS A 65 8.81 -5.82 11.79
C LYS A 65 8.24 -6.67 12.93
N GLY A 66 8.40 -7.98 12.83
CA GLY A 66 7.97 -8.95 13.82
C GLY A 66 8.85 -8.94 15.07
N ASN A 67 8.78 -7.89 15.89
CA ASN A 67 9.33 -7.94 17.24
C ASN A 67 8.34 -8.65 18.17
N LYS A 68 8.29 -9.98 18.06
CA LYS A 68 7.57 -10.84 19.00
C LYS A 68 8.34 -10.91 20.32
N LYS A 69 8.33 -9.83 21.10
CA LYS A 69 8.69 -9.86 22.52
C LYS A 69 7.46 -9.56 23.37
N PHE A 70 6.32 -10.18 23.04
CA PHE A 70 5.25 -10.35 24.02
C PHE A 70 5.69 -11.48 24.94
N LEU A 71 6.44 -11.12 25.99
CA LEU A 71 6.75 -11.99 27.11
C LEU A 71 5.45 -12.29 27.85
N VAL A 72 4.76 -13.34 27.38
CA VAL A 72 3.70 -14.02 28.10
C VAL A 72 4.27 -14.48 29.45
N GLY A 73 3.63 -14.09 30.55
CA GLY A 73 3.78 -14.80 31.82
C GLY A 73 4.29 -13.98 33.01
N LYS A 74 3.61 -12.91 33.41
CA LYS A 74 3.53 -12.59 34.84
C LYS A 74 2.51 -13.56 35.46
N LYS A 75 3.01 -14.74 35.83
CA LYS A 75 2.31 -15.76 36.60
C LYS A 75 1.92 -15.15 37.95
N ARG A 76 0.66 -14.76 38.09
CA ARG A 76 0.03 -14.51 39.40
C ARG A 76 -0.44 -15.85 39.93
N PHE A 77 0.36 -16.45 40.80
CA PHE A 77 -0.07 -17.35 41.87
C PHE A 77 0.66 -16.91 43.13
#